data_AF-A0AAD6MUI1-F1
#
_entry.id   AF-A0AAD6MUI1-F1
#
_cell.length_a   1.000
_cell.length_b   1.000
_cell.length_c   1.000
_cell.angle_alpha   90.00
_cell.angle_beta   90.00
_cell.angle_gamma   90.00
#
_symmetry.space_group_name_H-M   'P 1'
#
loop_
_entity.id
_entity.type
_entity.pdbx_description
1 polymer ?
#
loop_
_entity_poly.entity_id
_entity_poly.type
_entity_poly.pdbx_seq_one_letter_code
_entity_poly.pdbx_strand_id
1 'polypeptide(L)'
;MACSDAAFTAETVDEWIDHVTDLLYPDSQLAISEAFTRIFDSEYSRCSLRLSRLSVFVIIEGIQSVIADFHETSGLVFGAISEEQIIKAMLNIHRNIEPSSFLAPPLDPSNIPALIRWHSVFIELTAPSISIYRALCNRYELPQVIGGIHAKSRNQDLDLDEWVMKPDTLRAFLHAITIIRLLENLPLSQVHTMHIPTAVFASAMVIAPICILDRNTIEVPVEYSWVNVWDSRHASAINLVELRDKMLVYIESQYCDTTMVSLLEMMNSLQVILKTVASQWGVSAQMRDIIARLAAIAHENQSSQTSRVQPY
;
A
#
# COMPACT_ATOMS: atom_id res chain seq x y z
N MET A 1 -10.68 -22.06 -11.50
CA MET A 1 -9.66 -21.24 -10.80
C MET A 1 -8.50 -22.15 -10.42
N ALA A 2 -7.36 -21.61 -9.97
CA ALA A 2 -6.37 -22.45 -9.28
C ALA A 2 -7.07 -23.23 -8.14
N CYS A 3 -6.49 -24.38 -7.75
CA CYS A 3 -6.97 -25.25 -6.67
C CYS A 3 -7.62 -24.45 -5.53
N SER A 4 -8.80 -24.87 -5.04
CA SER A 4 -9.43 -24.20 -3.90
C SER A 4 -8.51 -24.25 -2.69
N ASP A 5 -8.55 -23.24 -1.83
CA ASP A 5 -7.69 -23.22 -0.63
C ASP A 5 -7.96 -24.45 0.23
N ALA A 6 -9.23 -24.88 0.33
CA ALA A 6 -9.65 -26.08 1.04
C ALA A 6 -9.01 -27.36 0.47
N ALA A 7 -8.97 -27.52 -0.85
CA ALA A 7 -8.27 -28.65 -1.47
C ALA A 7 -6.75 -28.56 -1.23
N PHE A 8 -6.16 -27.37 -1.27
CA PHE A 8 -4.72 -27.21 -1.03
C PHE A 8 -4.30 -27.49 0.41
N THR A 9 -5.16 -27.17 1.39
CA THR A 9 -4.89 -27.36 2.82
C THR A 9 -5.45 -28.66 3.39
N ALA A 10 -6.02 -29.54 2.57
CA ALA A 10 -6.56 -30.82 3.02
C ALA A 10 -5.47 -31.65 3.72
N GLU A 11 -5.75 -32.10 4.94
CA GLU A 11 -4.80 -32.88 5.74
C GLU A 11 -4.89 -34.38 5.43
N THR A 12 -5.99 -34.80 4.81
CA THR A 12 -6.23 -36.18 4.41
C THR A 12 -6.52 -36.31 2.91
N VAL A 13 -6.31 -37.52 2.39
CA VAL A 13 -6.60 -37.85 0.99
C VAL A 13 -8.10 -37.74 0.71
N ASP A 14 -8.96 -38.16 1.65
CA ASP A 14 -10.42 -38.13 1.47
C ASP A 14 -10.94 -36.69 1.42
N GLU A 15 -10.49 -35.80 2.31
CA GLU A 15 -10.81 -34.37 2.26
C GLU A 15 -10.35 -33.72 0.95
N TRP A 16 -9.16 -34.07 0.48
CA TRP A 16 -8.66 -33.59 -0.80
C TRP A 16 -9.56 -34.03 -1.96
N ILE A 17 -9.96 -35.31 -1.98
CA ILE A 17 -10.85 -35.87 -3.01
C ILE A 17 -12.19 -35.15 -2.98
N ASP A 18 -12.79 -34.93 -1.81
CA ASP A 18 -14.07 -34.23 -1.67
C ASP A 18 -13.98 -32.80 -2.24
N HIS A 19 -12.95 -32.05 -1.83
CA HIS A 19 -12.76 -30.68 -2.30
C HIS A 19 -12.40 -30.57 -3.79
N VAL A 20 -11.67 -31.53 -4.34
CA VAL A 20 -11.33 -31.56 -5.77
C VAL A 20 -12.51 -32.02 -6.62
N THR A 21 -13.32 -32.96 -6.13
CA THR A 21 -14.50 -33.45 -6.85
C THR A 21 -15.55 -32.35 -7.00
N ASP A 22 -15.73 -31.50 -5.98
CA ASP A 22 -16.55 -30.30 -6.06
C ASP A 22 -16.05 -29.29 -7.12
N LEU A 23 -14.75 -29.30 -7.44
CA LEU A 23 -14.14 -28.45 -8.47
C LEU A 23 -14.21 -29.05 -9.89
N LEU A 24 -14.62 -30.31 -10.05
CA LEU A 24 -14.74 -30.95 -11.37
C LEU A 24 -16.03 -30.54 -12.11
N TYR A 25 -16.92 -29.77 -11.49
CA TYR A 25 -18.10 -29.23 -12.16
C TYR A 25 -17.72 -28.12 -13.15
N PRO A 26 -18.16 -28.17 -14.42
CA PRO A 26 -17.72 -27.25 -15.49
C PRO A 26 -17.91 -25.76 -15.17
N ASP A 27 -18.95 -25.42 -14.40
CA ASP A 27 -19.27 -24.04 -14.03
C ASP A 27 -18.33 -23.44 -12.96
N SER A 28 -17.41 -24.24 -12.41
CA SER A 28 -16.52 -23.84 -11.31
C SER A 28 -15.06 -23.57 -11.72
N GLN A 29 -14.68 -23.85 -12.98
CA GLN A 29 -13.30 -23.71 -13.45
C GLN A 29 -13.07 -22.47 -14.33
N LEU A 30 -13.14 -21.28 -13.72
CA LEU A 30 -12.69 -20.05 -14.39
C LEU A 30 -11.16 -20.02 -14.54
N ALA A 31 -10.63 -19.77 -15.74
CA ALA A 31 -9.19 -19.60 -15.95
C ALA A 31 -8.67 -18.33 -15.23
N ILE A 32 -7.41 -18.34 -14.77
CA ILE A 32 -6.83 -17.16 -14.09
C ILE A 32 -6.79 -15.95 -15.02
N SER A 33 -6.48 -16.15 -16.30
CA SER A 33 -6.51 -15.06 -17.30
C SER A 33 -7.89 -14.43 -17.42
N GLU A 34 -8.95 -15.25 -17.41
CA GLU A 34 -10.32 -14.76 -17.48
C GLU A 34 -10.74 -14.07 -16.17
N ALA A 35 -10.34 -14.63 -15.01
CA ALA A 35 -10.52 -13.97 -13.72
C ALA A 35 -9.83 -12.59 -13.68
N PHE A 36 -8.61 -12.51 -14.22
CA PHE A 36 -7.84 -11.28 -14.33
C PHE A 36 -8.55 -10.27 -15.23
N THR A 37 -9.08 -10.65 -16.39
CA THR A 37 -9.83 -9.70 -17.24
C THR A 37 -11.14 -9.25 -16.57
N ARG A 38 -11.87 -10.18 -15.94
CA ARG A 38 -13.15 -9.88 -15.30
C ARG A 38 -13.04 -8.92 -14.13
N ILE A 39 -11.91 -8.88 -13.42
CA ILE A 39 -11.76 -7.98 -12.27
C ILE A 39 -11.83 -6.50 -12.67
N PHE A 40 -11.49 -6.18 -13.93
CA PHE A 40 -11.57 -4.83 -14.51
C PHE A 40 -12.96 -4.52 -15.11
N ASP A 41 -13.87 -5.50 -15.18
CA ASP A 41 -15.19 -5.32 -15.79
C ASP A 41 -16.01 -4.28 -15.01
N SER A 42 -16.70 -3.40 -15.75
CA SER A 42 -17.59 -2.42 -15.16
C SER A 42 -18.73 -3.06 -14.36
N GLU A 43 -19.15 -4.25 -14.77
CA GLU A 43 -20.29 -5.03 -14.24
C GLU A 43 -19.87 -6.07 -13.19
N TYR A 44 -18.62 -6.06 -12.71
CA TYR A 44 -18.12 -7.03 -11.73
C TYR A 44 -19.02 -7.15 -10.49
N SER A 45 -19.64 -6.07 -10.04
CA SER A 45 -20.55 -6.06 -8.88
C SER A 45 -21.80 -6.94 -9.07
N ARG A 46 -22.22 -7.20 -10.31
CA ARG A 46 -23.37 -8.07 -10.61
C ARG A 46 -23.01 -9.56 -10.59
N CYS A 47 -21.75 -9.89 -10.83
CA CYS A 47 -21.26 -11.26 -10.85
C CYS A 47 -19.84 -11.32 -10.29
N SER A 48 -19.74 -11.15 -8.97
CA SER A 48 -18.46 -11.18 -8.28
C SER A 48 -17.84 -12.57 -8.33
N LEU A 49 -16.53 -12.62 -8.49
CA LEU A 49 -15.77 -13.85 -8.40
C LEU A 49 -15.59 -14.23 -6.93
N ARG A 50 -15.48 -15.54 -6.68
CA ARG A 50 -15.00 -16.08 -5.40
C ARG A 50 -13.57 -16.55 -5.59
N LEU A 51 -12.61 -15.66 -5.36
CA LEU A 51 -11.20 -15.94 -5.61
C LEU A 51 -10.61 -16.74 -4.44
N SER A 52 -9.80 -17.76 -4.74
CA SER A 52 -8.92 -18.38 -3.74
C SER A 52 -7.80 -17.41 -3.34
N ARG A 53 -7.17 -17.61 -2.17
CA ARG A 53 -6.05 -16.76 -1.71
C ARG A 53 -4.92 -16.71 -2.74
N LEU A 54 -4.55 -17.85 -3.31
CA LEU A 54 -3.54 -17.91 -4.37
C LEU A 54 -3.95 -17.07 -5.58
N SER A 55 -5.21 -17.16 -6.01
CA SER A 55 -5.72 -16.36 -7.14
C SER A 55 -5.66 -14.87 -6.84
N VAL A 56 -5.98 -14.45 -5.61
CA VAL A 56 -5.85 -13.05 -5.18
C VAL A 56 -4.40 -12.57 -5.32
N PHE A 57 -3.41 -13.31 -4.80
CA PHE A 57 -2.01 -12.92 -4.94
C PHE A 57 -1.58 -12.83 -6.40
N VAL A 58 -1.91 -13.83 -7.22
CA VAL A 58 -1.55 -13.84 -8.65
C VAL A 58 -2.16 -12.64 -9.39
N ILE A 59 -3.42 -12.31 -9.12
CA ILE A 59 -4.08 -11.16 -9.74
C ILE A 59 -3.44 -9.84 -9.26
N ILE A 60 -3.15 -9.70 -7.98
CA ILE A 60 -2.47 -8.50 -7.43
C ILE A 60 -1.07 -8.32 -8.05
N GLU A 61 -0.29 -9.39 -8.22
CA GLU A 61 1.01 -9.33 -8.92
C GLU A 61 0.85 -8.90 -10.37
N GLY A 62 -0.16 -9.43 -11.07
CA GLY A 62 -0.47 -9.02 -12.45
C GLY A 62 -0.82 -7.53 -12.53
N ILE A 63 -1.61 -7.02 -11.59
CA ILE A 63 -1.95 -5.59 -11.50
C ILE A 63 -0.71 -4.74 -11.20
N GLN A 64 0.16 -5.19 -10.30
CA GLN A 64 1.40 -4.47 -10.03
C GLN A 64 2.31 -4.40 -11.27
N SER A 65 2.35 -5.46 -12.09
CA SER A 65 3.06 -5.42 -13.37
C SER A 65 2.46 -4.38 -14.31
N VAL A 66 1.13 -4.29 -14.39
CA VAL A 66 0.45 -3.25 -15.19
C VAL A 66 0.77 -1.85 -14.67
N ILE A 67 0.87 -1.65 -13.35
CA ILE A 67 1.24 -0.37 -12.74
C ILE A 67 2.69 0.00 -13.07
N ALA A 68 3.61 -0.98 -13.05
CA ALA A 68 4.99 -0.74 -13.46
C ALA A 68 5.05 -0.26 -14.92
N ASP A 69 4.34 -0.93 -15.83
CA ASP A 69 4.24 -0.52 -17.24
C ASP A 69 3.57 0.86 -17.38
N PHE A 70 2.53 1.14 -16.58
CA PHE A 70 1.84 2.43 -16.57
C PHE A 70 2.81 3.59 -16.30
N HIS A 71 3.70 3.45 -15.31
CA HIS A 71 4.71 4.48 -14.98
C HIS A 71 5.85 4.58 -16.00
N GLU A 72 6.14 3.51 -16.76
CA GLU A 72 7.16 3.51 -17.80
C GLU A 72 6.67 4.13 -19.12
N THR A 73 5.37 4.02 -19.41
CA THR A 73 4.79 4.57 -20.63
C THR A 73 4.49 6.06 -20.52
N SER A 74 4.91 6.85 -21.50
CA SER A 74 4.55 8.28 -21.60
C SER A 74 3.47 8.46 -22.66
N GLY A 75 2.23 8.74 -22.24
CA GLY A 75 1.12 9.13 -23.12
C GLY A 75 0.01 8.09 -23.29
N LEU A 76 -0.94 8.36 -24.19
CA LEU A 76 -2.09 7.49 -24.46
C LEU A 76 -1.65 6.26 -25.26
N VAL A 77 -1.59 5.11 -24.61
CA VAL A 77 -1.37 3.81 -25.27
C VAL A 77 -2.73 3.19 -25.59
N PHE A 78 -2.98 2.91 -26.86
CA PHE A 78 -4.23 2.28 -27.30
C PHE A 78 -4.38 0.89 -26.64
N GLY A 79 -5.52 0.64 -26.00
CA GLY A 79 -5.79 -0.61 -25.30
C GLY A 79 -5.13 -0.74 -23.93
N ALA A 80 -4.47 0.30 -23.42
CA ALA A 80 -3.95 0.31 -22.06
C ALA A 80 -5.07 0.39 -21.03
N ILE A 81 -4.85 -0.27 -19.89
CA ILE A 81 -5.73 -0.21 -18.73
C ILE A 81 -5.55 1.16 -18.09
N SER A 82 -6.64 1.91 -17.93
CA SER A 82 -6.60 3.23 -17.31
C SER A 82 -6.40 3.14 -15.79
N GLU A 83 -5.92 4.21 -15.19
CA GLU A 83 -5.80 4.33 -13.73
C GLU A 83 -7.14 4.06 -13.01
N GLU A 84 -8.25 4.59 -13.53
CA GLU A 84 -9.59 4.35 -13.00
C GLU A 84 -9.96 2.85 -13.04
N GLN A 85 -9.60 2.16 -14.12
CA GLN A 85 -9.82 0.71 -14.22
C GLN A 85 -8.96 -0.06 -13.21
N ILE A 86 -7.70 0.34 -12.99
CA ILE A 86 -6.82 -0.25 -11.97
C ILE A 86 -7.41 -0.06 -10.57
N ILE A 87 -7.82 1.17 -10.23
CA ILE A 87 -8.45 1.50 -8.94
C ILE A 87 -9.70 0.63 -8.74
N LYS A 88 -10.59 0.57 -9.74
CA LYS A 88 -11.82 -0.22 -9.66
C LYS A 88 -11.54 -1.72 -9.48
N ALA A 89 -10.59 -2.26 -10.23
CA ALA A 89 -10.14 -3.64 -10.10
C ALA A 89 -9.61 -3.95 -8.70
N MET A 90 -8.76 -3.09 -8.16
CA MET A 90 -8.23 -3.26 -6.81
C MET A 90 -9.35 -3.18 -5.76
N LEU A 91 -10.30 -2.25 -5.87
CA LEU A 91 -11.48 -2.21 -4.98
C LEU A 91 -12.35 -3.48 -5.10
N ASN A 92 -12.44 -4.09 -6.29
CA ASN A 92 -13.12 -5.37 -6.48
C ASN A 92 -12.39 -6.53 -5.77
N ILE A 93 -11.06 -6.53 -5.80
CA ILE A 93 -10.23 -7.51 -5.08
C ILE A 93 -10.38 -7.35 -3.57
N HIS A 94 -10.42 -6.11 -3.05
CA HIS A 94 -10.60 -5.85 -1.63
C HIS A 94 -11.82 -6.57 -1.06
N ARG A 95 -12.94 -6.57 -1.80
CA ARG A 95 -14.19 -7.25 -1.38
C ARG A 95 -14.06 -8.77 -1.31
N ASN A 96 -13.06 -9.37 -1.98
CA ASN A 96 -12.74 -10.80 -1.84
C ASN A 96 -11.90 -11.07 -0.59
N ILE A 97 -11.01 -10.15 -0.22
CA ILE A 97 -10.12 -10.28 0.94
C ILE A 97 -10.87 -9.99 2.24
N GLU A 98 -11.66 -8.92 2.25
CA GLU A 98 -12.47 -8.47 3.36
C GLU A 98 -13.90 -8.20 2.89
N PRO A 99 -14.79 -9.19 2.96
CA PRO A 99 -16.19 -9.02 2.60
C PRO A 99 -16.85 -8.06 3.58
N SER A 100 -17.33 -6.92 3.09
CA SER A 100 -18.07 -5.94 3.89
C SER A 100 -19.46 -6.48 4.26
N SER A 101 -19.54 -7.29 5.31
CA SER A 101 -20.79 -7.75 5.91
C SER A 101 -20.84 -7.33 7.37
N PHE A 102 -21.95 -6.72 7.79
CA PHE A 102 -22.21 -6.36 9.21
C PHE A 102 -22.21 -7.58 10.15
N LEU A 103 -22.29 -8.80 9.59
CA LEU A 103 -22.23 -10.07 10.32
C LEU A 103 -20.88 -10.78 10.14
N ALA A 104 -19.90 -10.16 9.48
CA ALA A 104 -18.59 -10.76 9.30
C ALA A 104 -17.87 -10.87 10.66
N PRO A 105 -17.18 -11.99 10.93
CA PRO A 105 -16.27 -12.08 12.06
C PRO A 105 -15.16 -11.02 11.95
N PRO A 106 -14.46 -10.69 13.05
CA PRO A 106 -13.27 -9.86 13.01
C PRO A 106 -12.28 -10.37 11.95
N LEU A 107 -11.51 -9.46 11.35
CA LEU A 107 -10.55 -9.74 10.27
C LEU A 107 -9.82 -11.06 10.50
N ASP A 108 -9.97 -12.00 9.57
CA ASP A 108 -9.24 -13.27 9.60
C ASP A 108 -7.72 -12.95 9.51
N PRO A 109 -6.90 -13.32 10.52
CA PRO A 109 -5.47 -13.04 10.49
C PRO A 109 -4.75 -13.63 9.27
N SER A 110 -5.31 -14.67 8.63
CA SER A 110 -4.77 -15.24 7.40
C SER A 110 -4.89 -14.31 6.17
N ASN A 111 -5.76 -13.30 6.23
CA ASN A 111 -5.95 -12.32 5.17
C ASN A 111 -5.05 -11.09 5.30
N ILE A 112 -4.39 -10.89 6.46
CA ILE A 112 -3.50 -9.74 6.71
C ILE A 112 -2.40 -9.62 5.63
N PRO A 113 -1.69 -10.69 5.21
CA PRO A 113 -0.67 -10.56 4.16
C PRO A 113 -1.25 -10.10 2.81
N ALA A 114 -2.46 -10.56 2.46
CA ALA A 114 -3.14 -10.14 1.24
C ALA A 114 -3.54 -8.65 1.32
N LEU A 115 -4.00 -8.17 2.48
CA LEU A 115 -4.30 -6.75 2.71
C LEU A 115 -3.04 -5.87 2.66
N ILE A 116 -1.94 -6.29 3.29
CA ILE A 116 -0.66 -5.57 3.22
C ILE A 116 -0.22 -5.45 1.75
N ARG A 117 -0.32 -6.55 0.99
CA ARG A 117 0.00 -6.53 -0.45
C ARG A 117 -0.91 -5.57 -1.21
N TRP A 118 -2.21 -5.63 -0.96
CA TRP A 118 -3.21 -4.76 -1.58
C TRP A 118 -2.91 -3.27 -1.35
N HIS A 119 -2.62 -2.87 -0.10
CA HIS A 119 -2.23 -1.49 0.21
C HIS A 119 -0.90 -1.09 -0.44
N SER A 120 0.07 -2.01 -0.45
CA SER A 120 1.39 -1.73 -1.05
C SER A 120 1.27 -1.44 -2.55
N VAL A 121 0.39 -2.15 -3.26
CA VAL A 121 0.14 -1.91 -4.69
C VAL A 121 -0.51 -0.54 -4.93
N PHE A 122 -1.42 -0.11 -4.04
CA PHE A 122 -1.96 1.24 -4.11
C PHE A 122 -0.92 2.34 -3.83
N ILE A 123 0.02 2.09 -2.92
CA ILE A 123 1.17 2.97 -2.73
C ILE A 123 1.97 3.06 -4.03
N GLU A 124 2.30 1.95 -4.69
CA GLU A 124 3.04 2.00 -5.96
C GLU A 124 2.27 2.68 -7.11
N LEU A 125 0.93 2.67 -7.07
CA LEU A 125 0.11 3.42 -8.04
C LEU A 125 0.26 4.94 -7.85
N THR A 126 0.21 5.43 -6.61
CA THR A 126 0.09 6.87 -6.27
C THR A 126 1.39 7.53 -5.83
N ALA A 127 2.32 6.74 -5.35
CA ALA A 127 3.54 7.16 -4.70
C ALA A 127 4.65 6.11 -4.96
N PRO A 128 5.13 5.99 -6.21
CA PRO A 128 6.13 4.99 -6.58
C PRO A 128 7.34 5.05 -5.63
N SER A 129 7.51 4.04 -4.80
CA SER A 129 8.36 4.14 -3.61
C SER A 129 9.84 4.30 -3.99
N ILE A 130 10.25 3.69 -5.09
CA ILE A 130 11.60 3.81 -5.66
C ILE A 130 11.88 5.22 -6.19
N SER A 131 10.88 5.89 -6.76
CA SER A 131 11.03 7.28 -7.23
C SER A 131 11.20 8.23 -6.06
N ILE A 132 10.39 8.07 -5.00
CA ILE A 132 10.52 8.84 -3.77
C ILE A 132 11.85 8.57 -3.07
N TYR A 133 12.25 7.30 -2.97
CA TYR A 133 13.56 6.89 -2.43
C TYR A 133 14.71 7.60 -3.16
N ARG A 134 14.73 7.57 -4.49
CA ARG A 134 15.76 8.23 -5.29
C ARG A 134 15.75 9.74 -5.07
N ALA A 135 14.58 10.37 -5.06
CA ALA A 135 14.46 11.81 -4.81
C ALA A 135 14.98 12.21 -3.42
N LEU A 136 14.67 11.43 -2.38
CA LEU A 136 15.21 11.61 -1.04
C LEU A 136 16.72 11.41 -0.99
N CYS A 137 17.24 10.36 -1.63
CA CYS A 137 18.68 10.13 -1.69
C CYS A 137 19.42 11.26 -2.39
N ASN A 138 18.86 11.78 -3.49
CA ASN A 138 19.44 12.90 -4.21
C ASN A 138 19.39 14.19 -3.38
N ARG A 139 18.27 14.47 -2.70
CA ARG A 139 18.09 15.69 -1.90
C ARG A 139 18.98 15.74 -0.66
N TYR A 140 19.25 14.59 -0.03
CA TYR A 140 19.99 14.48 1.23
C TYR A 140 21.34 13.77 1.08
N GLU A 141 21.83 13.60 -0.15
CA GLU A 141 23.12 12.97 -0.46
C GLU A 141 23.30 11.58 0.19
N LEU A 142 22.22 10.79 0.28
CA LEU A 142 22.25 9.46 0.87
C LEU A 142 22.75 8.42 -0.15
N PRO A 143 23.45 7.36 0.31
CA PRO A 143 23.93 6.33 -0.58
C PRO A 143 22.76 5.50 -1.16
N GLN A 144 22.72 5.36 -2.48
CA GLN A 144 21.74 4.52 -3.18
C GLN A 144 22.17 3.05 -3.12
N VAL A 145 21.84 2.38 -2.02
CA VAL A 145 22.25 0.99 -1.75
C VAL A 145 21.17 -0.03 -2.11
N ILE A 146 19.92 0.42 -2.29
CA ILE A 146 18.77 -0.44 -2.58
C ILE A 146 18.49 -0.40 -4.09
N GLY A 147 18.73 -1.53 -4.76
CA GLY A 147 18.53 -1.69 -6.20
C GLY A 147 19.85 -1.65 -6.98
N GLY A 148 20.19 -2.75 -7.65
CA GLY A 148 21.46 -2.92 -8.40
C GLY A 148 21.57 -2.11 -9.70
N ILE A 149 20.73 -1.08 -9.90
CA ILE A 149 20.73 -0.26 -11.11
C ILE A 149 21.25 1.12 -10.74
N HIS A 150 22.46 1.44 -11.19
CA HIS A 150 23.03 2.78 -11.07
C HIS A 150 22.08 3.84 -11.64
N ALA A 151 21.97 4.98 -10.95
CA ALA A 151 21.13 6.15 -11.17
C ALA A 151 21.32 6.90 -12.52
N LYS A 152 21.57 6.19 -13.63
CA LYS A 152 21.73 6.78 -14.96
C LYS A 152 20.51 6.59 -15.87
N SER A 153 19.48 5.87 -15.43
CA SER A 153 18.24 5.73 -16.22
C SER A 153 17.30 6.91 -15.93
N ARG A 154 17.32 7.89 -16.84
CA ARG A 154 16.31 8.93 -17.09
C ARG A 154 15.48 9.38 -15.87
N ASN A 155 15.96 10.48 -15.28
CA ASN A 155 15.23 11.35 -14.36
C ASN A 155 13.85 11.71 -14.92
N GLN A 156 12.79 11.29 -14.25
CA GLN A 156 11.82 12.27 -13.80
C GLN A 156 12.29 12.68 -12.41
N ASP A 157 12.83 13.90 -12.30
CA ASP A 157 13.14 14.47 -10.99
C ASP A 157 11.80 14.70 -10.29
N LEU A 158 11.42 13.75 -9.43
CA LEU A 158 10.23 13.90 -8.58
C LEU A 158 10.51 15.04 -7.61
N ASP A 159 9.81 16.16 -7.80
CA ASP A 159 9.79 17.24 -6.82
C ASP A 159 9.00 16.77 -5.61
N LEU A 160 9.71 16.53 -4.50
CA LEU A 160 9.10 16.11 -3.24
C LEU A 160 8.19 17.18 -2.66
N ASP A 161 8.52 18.46 -2.80
CA ASP A 161 7.72 19.54 -2.24
C ASP A 161 6.40 19.67 -3.01
N GLU A 162 6.43 19.49 -4.33
CA GLU A 162 5.22 19.41 -5.16
C GLU A 162 4.43 18.11 -4.92
N TRP A 163 5.11 16.96 -4.81
CA TRP A 163 4.44 15.68 -4.62
C TRP A 163 3.64 15.66 -3.32
N VAL A 164 4.24 16.08 -2.20
CA VAL A 164 3.55 16.07 -0.91
C VAL A 164 2.26 16.92 -0.98
N MET A 165 2.21 17.94 -1.84
CA MET A 165 1.01 18.76 -2.09
C MET A 165 -0.16 18.08 -2.80
N LYS A 166 0.03 16.90 -3.39
CA LYS A 166 -0.99 16.23 -4.22
C LYS A 166 -2.00 15.41 -3.39
N PRO A 167 -3.26 15.29 -3.86
CA PRO A 167 -4.25 14.34 -3.32
C PRO A 167 -3.71 12.92 -3.09
N ASP A 168 -2.88 12.46 -4.00
CA ASP A 168 -2.33 11.10 -3.99
C ASP A 168 -1.40 10.85 -2.80
N THR A 169 -0.76 11.90 -2.27
CA THR A 169 0.03 11.81 -1.03
C THR A 169 -0.84 11.41 0.15
N LEU A 170 -2.05 11.96 0.27
CA LEU A 170 -2.97 11.58 1.35
C LEU A 170 -3.39 10.12 1.21
N ARG A 171 -3.73 9.68 -0.02
CA ARG A 171 -4.14 8.30 -0.29
C ARG A 171 -3.02 7.33 0.07
N ALA A 172 -1.81 7.60 -0.41
CA ALA A 172 -0.61 6.83 -0.10
C ALA A 172 -0.34 6.81 1.41
N PHE A 173 -0.51 7.94 2.11
CA PHE A 173 -0.31 8.04 3.56
C PHE A 173 -1.32 7.21 4.35
N LEU A 174 -2.61 7.25 3.98
CA LEU A 174 -3.64 6.39 4.59
C LEU A 174 -3.33 4.90 4.39
N HIS A 175 -2.87 4.51 3.19
CA HIS A 175 -2.40 3.16 2.93
C HIS A 175 -1.19 2.78 3.79
N ALA A 176 -0.20 3.69 3.94
CA ALA A 176 0.98 3.45 4.76
C ALA A 176 0.65 3.26 6.25
N ILE A 177 -0.26 4.08 6.80
CA ILE A 177 -0.77 3.93 8.17
C ILE A 177 -1.47 2.57 8.34
N THR A 178 -2.30 2.19 7.38
CA THR A 178 -3.03 0.92 7.45
C THR A 178 -2.07 -0.27 7.41
N ILE A 179 -1.02 -0.21 6.59
CA ILE A 179 0.05 -1.21 6.60
C ILE A 179 0.69 -1.33 7.98
N ILE A 180 1.01 -0.22 8.65
CA ILE A 180 1.59 -0.26 10.01
C ILE A 180 0.62 -0.94 11.00
N ARG A 181 -0.65 -0.54 11.00
CA ARG A 181 -1.69 -1.14 11.85
C ARG A 181 -1.87 -2.64 11.58
N LEU A 182 -1.79 -3.06 10.32
CA LEU A 182 -1.85 -4.47 9.93
C LEU A 182 -0.61 -5.25 10.38
N LEU A 183 0.57 -4.64 10.30
CA LEU A 183 1.83 -5.25 10.75
C LEU A 183 1.87 -5.45 12.26
N GLU A 184 1.26 -4.56 13.05
CA GLU A 184 1.11 -4.72 14.51
C GLU A 184 0.28 -5.97 14.88
N ASN A 185 -0.62 -6.40 13.98
CA ASN A 185 -1.50 -7.55 14.16
C ASN A 185 -1.05 -8.78 13.35
N LEU A 186 0.07 -8.71 12.63
CA LEU A 186 0.55 -9.79 11.77
C LEU A 186 1.08 -10.97 12.62
N PRO A 187 0.57 -12.20 12.44
CA PRO A 187 1.10 -13.36 13.13
C PRO A 187 2.59 -13.57 12.85
N LEU A 188 3.36 -13.97 13.86
CA LEU A 188 4.79 -14.22 13.73
C LEU A 188 5.13 -15.28 12.66
N SER A 189 4.22 -16.23 12.41
CA SER A 189 4.39 -17.22 11.33
C SER A 189 4.37 -16.60 9.93
N GLN A 190 3.85 -15.39 9.77
CA GLN A 190 3.65 -14.72 8.48
C GLN A 190 4.55 -13.48 8.29
N VAL A 191 5.21 -13.00 9.34
CA VAL A 191 6.13 -11.84 9.30
C VAL A 191 7.27 -12.00 8.29
N HIS A 192 7.57 -13.25 7.97
CA HIS A 192 8.64 -13.71 7.12
C HIS A 192 8.32 -13.73 5.62
N THR A 193 7.10 -13.35 5.24
CA THR A 193 6.68 -13.34 3.84
C THR A 193 7.43 -12.28 3.03
N MET A 194 7.79 -12.64 1.78
CA MET A 194 8.72 -11.88 0.95
C MET A 194 8.30 -10.44 0.61
N HIS A 195 7.00 -10.13 0.70
CA HIS A 195 6.45 -8.81 0.37
C HIS A 195 6.44 -7.86 1.58
N ILE A 196 6.68 -8.34 2.81
CA ILE A 196 6.66 -7.51 4.01
C ILE A 196 7.78 -6.47 4.00
N PRO A 197 9.06 -6.80 3.70
CA PRO A 197 10.11 -5.79 3.64
C PRO A 197 9.80 -4.66 2.66
N THR A 198 9.27 -5.00 1.48
CA THR A 198 8.92 -4.02 0.44
C THR A 198 7.74 -3.14 0.87
N ALA A 199 6.71 -3.71 1.50
CA ALA A 199 5.58 -2.96 2.04
C ALA A 199 6.02 -1.96 3.12
N VAL A 200 6.87 -2.42 4.05
CA VAL A 200 7.44 -1.60 5.12
C VAL A 200 8.27 -0.46 4.57
N PHE A 201 9.10 -0.75 3.57
CA PHE A 201 9.93 0.26 2.92
C PHE A 201 9.08 1.28 2.13
N ALA A 202 8.08 0.83 1.36
CA ALA A 202 7.18 1.70 0.63
C ALA A 202 6.42 2.66 1.57
N SER A 203 5.88 2.15 2.69
CA SER A 203 5.26 2.97 3.74
C SER A 203 6.22 4.02 4.29
N ALA A 204 7.47 3.65 4.54
CA ALA A 204 8.48 4.59 5.03
C ALA A 204 8.81 5.69 4.00
N MET A 205 8.87 5.34 2.71
CA MET A 205 9.10 6.32 1.65
C MET A 205 7.95 7.32 1.51
N VAL A 206 6.72 6.92 1.82
CA VAL A 206 5.58 7.85 1.88
C VAL A 206 5.66 8.76 3.12
N ILE A 207 5.99 8.21 4.28
CA ILE A 207 5.98 8.94 5.57
C ILE A 207 7.17 9.90 5.68
N ALA A 208 8.36 9.52 5.20
CA ALA A 208 9.59 10.27 5.42
C ALA A 208 9.55 11.71 4.85
N PRO A 209 9.16 11.97 3.58
CA PRO A 209 9.05 13.33 3.06
C PRO A 209 8.10 14.20 3.88
N ILE A 210 6.96 13.64 4.30
CA ILE A 210 5.97 14.35 5.13
C ILE A 210 6.57 14.72 6.49
N CYS A 211 7.27 13.77 7.12
CA CYS A 211 7.93 13.98 8.42
C CYS A 211 9.05 15.03 8.33
N ILE A 212 9.83 15.02 7.25
CA ILE A 212 10.96 15.93 7.02
C ILE A 212 10.47 17.37 6.72
N LEU A 213 9.31 17.53 6.09
CA LEU A 213 8.66 18.82 5.82
C LEU A 213 7.93 19.42 7.05
N ASP A 214 8.37 19.04 8.25
CA ASP A 214 7.91 19.57 9.54
C ASP A 214 6.42 19.31 9.82
N ARG A 215 6.03 18.04 9.64
CA ARG A 215 4.73 17.51 10.09
C ARG A 215 5.00 16.31 10.99
N ASN A 216 5.39 16.56 12.24
CA ASN A 216 5.72 15.45 13.15
C ASN A 216 4.47 14.70 13.61
N THR A 217 3.33 15.38 13.71
CA THR A 217 2.04 14.79 14.07
C THR A 217 0.96 15.15 13.06
N ILE A 218 0.08 14.19 12.77
CA ILE A 218 -1.03 14.35 11.84
C ILE A 218 -2.30 13.74 12.47
N GLU A 219 -3.43 14.43 12.33
CA GLU A 219 -4.74 13.88 12.68
C GLU A 219 -5.21 12.93 11.58
N VAL A 220 -5.63 11.72 11.95
CA VAL A 220 -6.05 10.66 11.03
C VAL A 220 -7.43 10.13 11.45
N PRO A 221 -8.39 9.92 10.53
CA PRO A 221 -9.65 9.27 10.86
C PRO A 221 -9.38 7.86 11.39
N VAL A 222 -10.12 7.50 12.44
CA VAL A 222 -10.06 6.15 13.01
C VAL A 222 -10.62 5.14 12.01
N GLU A 223 -11.72 5.50 11.34
CA GLU A 223 -12.42 4.66 10.36
C GLU A 223 -12.66 5.42 9.06
N TYR A 224 -12.54 4.74 7.92
CA TYR A 224 -12.86 5.31 6.62
C TYR A 224 -13.10 4.21 5.58
N SER A 225 -13.86 4.55 4.53
CA SER A 225 -14.17 3.63 3.42
C SER A 225 -13.18 3.82 2.28
N TRP A 226 -12.48 2.75 1.88
CA TRP A 226 -11.59 2.77 0.72
C TRP A 226 -12.29 3.15 -0.58
N VAL A 227 -13.57 2.81 -0.73
CA VAL A 227 -14.35 3.24 -1.91
C VAL A 227 -14.44 4.77 -1.97
N ASN A 228 -14.63 5.41 -0.82
CA ASN A 228 -14.71 6.88 -0.76
C ASN A 228 -13.34 7.50 -1.00
N VAL A 229 -12.27 6.96 -0.39
CA VAL A 229 -10.89 7.48 -0.54
C VAL A 229 -10.49 7.60 -2.02
N TRP A 230 -11.01 6.67 -2.83
CA TRP A 230 -10.76 6.57 -4.26
C TRP A 230 -11.87 7.14 -5.16
N ASP A 231 -12.92 7.75 -4.61
CA ASP A 231 -13.98 8.38 -5.41
C ASP A 231 -13.48 9.71 -6.01
N SER A 232 -13.34 9.74 -7.34
CA SER A 232 -12.85 10.86 -8.13
C SER A 232 -13.66 12.15 -7.95
N ARG A 233 -14.92 12.07 -7.50
CA ARG A 233 -15.78 13.24 -7.25
C ARG A 233 -15.26 14.14 -6.11
N HIS A 234 -14.39 13.60 -5.25
CA HIS A 234 -13.78 14.32 -4.13
C HIS A 234 -12.31 14.70 -4.39
N ALA A 235 -11.76 14.39 -5.57
CA ALA A 235 -10.34 14.53 -5.88
C ALA A 235 -9.90 15.94 -6.30
N SER A 236 -10.83 16.88 -6.52
CA SER A 236 -10.49 18.24 -6.95
C SER A 236 -10.17 19.15 -5.77
N ALA A 237 -8.91 19.59 -5.70
CA ALA A 237 -8.31 20.57 -4.78
C ALA A 237 -7.94 20.06 -3.39
N ILE A 238 -6.79 19.39 -3.30
CA ILE A 238 -6.06 19.17 -2.05
C ILE A 238 -4.72 19.89 -2.18
N ASN A 239 -4.41 20.73 -1.20
CA ASN A 239 -3.14 21.41 -0.98
C ASN A 239 -2.74 21.09 0.48
N LEU A 240 -1.47 20.89 0.85
CA LEU A 240 -1.12 20.34 2.19
C LEU A 240 -1.55 21.19 3.38
N VAL A 241 -1.67 22.50 3.20
CA VAL A 241 -2.18 23.39 4.25
C VAL A 241 -3.68 23.17 4.46
N GLU A 242 -4.40 22.76 3.42
CA GLU A 242 -5.78 22.31 3.46
C GLU A 242 -5.90 20.80 3.76
N LEU A 243 -4.81 20.03 3.86
CA LEU A 243 -4.86 18.61 4.23
C LEU A 243 -5.50 18.47 5.60
N ARG A 244 -5.15 19.33 6.58
CA ARG A 244 -5.78 19.35 7.90
C ARG A 244 -7.26 19.74 7.83
N ASP A 245 -7.55 20.87 7.19
CA ASP A 245 -8.90 21.47 7.21
C ASP A 245 -9.88 20.71 6.27
N LYS A 246 -9.41 20.05 5.21
CA LYS A 246 -10.24 19.23 4.31
C LYS A 246 -10.24 17.75 4.63
N MET A 247 -9.24 17.22 5.34
CA MET A 247 -9.40 15.94 6.04
C MET A 247 -10.53 16.10 7.04
N LEU A 248 -10.58 17.21 7.80
CA LEU A 248 -11.76 17.62 8.55
C LEU A 248 -13.02 17.76 7.68
N VAL A 249 -13.08 18.49 6.56
CA VAL A 249 -14.34 18.58 5.76
C VAL A 249 -14.78 17.22 5.15
N TYR A 250 -13.82 16.38 4.73
CA TYR A 250 -14.08 15.06 4.17
C TYR A 250 -14.59 14.09 5.27
N ILE A 251 -14.05 14.20 6.48
CA ILE A 251 -14.43 13.47 7.69
C ILE A 251 -15.69 14.07 8.34
N GLU A 252 -15.92 15.38 8.32
CA GLU A 252 -17.07 16.08 8.92
C GLU A 252 -18.37 15.80 8.15
N SER A 253 -18.28 15.41 6.87
CA SER A 253 -19.43 14.90 6.12
C SER A 253 -19.96 13.56 6.68
N GLN A 254 -19.17 12.88 7.51
CA GLN A 254 -19.51 11.66 8.25
C GLN A 254 -18.92 11.74 9.65
N TYR A 255 -19.60 12.32 10.66
CA TYR A 255 -19.19 12.29 12.09
C TYR A 255 -18.18 11.17 12.43
N CYS A 256 -16.88 11.47 12.37
CA CYS A 256 -15.83 10.44 12.42
C CYS A 256 -14.73 10.91 13.36
N ASP A 257 -14.43 10.04 14.32
CA ASP A 257 -13.40 10.27 15.32
C ASP A 257 -12.03 10.32 14.64
N THR A 258 -11.19 11.26 15.06
CA THR A 258 -9.81 11.38 14.62
C THR A 258 -8.84 10.98 15.73
N THR A 259 -7.66 10.53 15.35
CA THR A 259 -6.55 10.21 16.25
C THR A 259 -5.27 10.88 15.79
N MET A 260 -4.47 11.35 16.74
CA MET A 260 -3.17 11.95 16.46
C MET A 260 -2.12 10.86 16.32
N VAL A 261 -1.44 10.81 15.17
CA VAL A 261 -0.33 9.90 14.92
C VAL A 261 0.99 10.65 14.87
N SER A 262 2.04 10.08 15.47
CA SER A 262 3.41 10.60 15.41
C SER A 262 4.18 9.94 14.27
N LEU A 263 4.61 10.73 13.28
CA LEU A 263 5.30 10.21 12.10
C LEU A 263 6.66 9.61 12.45
N LEU A 264 7.37 10.21 13.41
CA LEU A 264 8.66 9.68 13.86
C LEU A 264 8.51 8.35 14.58
N GLU A 265 7.46 8.18 15.40
CA GLU A 265 7.14 6.90 16.04
C GLU A 265 6.79 5.83 15.00
N MET A 266 6.03 6.19 13.97
CA MET A 266 5.72 5.30 12.86
C MET A 266 6.99 4.87 12.10
N MET A 267 7.91 5.79 11.80
CA MET A 267 9.19 5.46 11.19
C MET A 267 10.05 4.55 12.08
N ASN A 268 10.01 4.74 13.41
CA ASN A 268 10.70 3.87 14.36
C ASN A 268 10.07 2.47 14.39
N SER A 269 8.74 2.36 14.36
CA SER A 269 8.03 1.08 14.28
C SER A 269 8.43 0.29 13.01
N LEU A 270 8.46 0.95 11.85
CA LEU A 270 8.89 0.35 10.59
C LEU A 270 10.35 -0.17 10.64
N GLN A 271 11.25 0.56 11.32
CA GLN A 271 12.63 0.09 11.53
C GLN A 271 12.71 -1.16 12.40
N VAL A 272 11.89 -1.23 13.45
CA VAL A 272 11.81 -2.42 14.33
C VAL A 272 11.34 -3.62 13.53
N ILE A 273 10.31 -3.46 12.68
CA ILE A 273 9.79 -4.53 11.83
C ILE A 273 10.86 -5.02 10.86
N LEU A 274 11.57 -4.13 10.16
CA LEU A 274 12.67 -4.52 9.27
C LEU A 274 13.80 -5.25 9.99
N LYS A 275 14.12 -4.82 11.22
CA LYS A 275 15.12 -5.49 12.05
C LYS A 275 14.71 -6.94 12.34
N THR A 276 13.43 -7.18 12.63
CA THR A 276 12.88 -8.52 12.90
C THR A 276 13.00 -9.45 11.68
N VAL A 277 12.81 -8.93 10.46
CA VAL A 277 12.83 -9.73 9.23
C VAL A 277 14.19 -9.77 8.52
N ALA A 278 15.19 -9.02 9.01
CA ALA A 278 16.51 -8.90 8.37
C ALA A 278 17.33 -10.19 8.35
N SER A 279 17.09 -11.12 9.28
CA SER A 279 17.77 -12.43 9.29
C SER A 279 17.44 -13.29 8.08
N GLN A 280 16.27 -13.06 7.47
CA GLN A 280 15.76 -13.84 6.35
C GLN A 280 15.83 -13.07 5.03
N TRP A 281 15.67 -11.75 5.08
CA TRP A 281 15.71 -10.86 3.94
C TRP A 281 16.86 -9.86 4.14
N GLY A 282 18.04 -10.17 3.60
CA GLY A 282 19.24 -9.33 3.80
C GLY A 282 19.07 -7.87 3.36
N VAL A 283 18.22 -7.62 2.35
CA VAL A 283 17.86 -6.28 1.88
C VAL A 283 17.17 -5.44 2.97
N SER A 284 16.46 -6.07 3.92
CA SER A 284 15.76 -5.37 5.01
C SER A 284 16.72 -4.61 5.93
N ALA A 285 17.97 -5.08 6.10
CA ALA A 285 18.97 -4.36 6.86
C ALA A 285 19.32 -3.02 6.18
N GLN A 286 19.48 -3.03 4.85
CA GLN A 286 19.76 -1.83 4.06
C GLN A 286 18.56 -0.87 4.07
N MET A 287 17.35 -1.39 3.89
CA MET A 287 16.10 -0.63 4.01
C MET A 287 15.99 0.07 5.37
N ARG A 288 16.28 -0.66 6.45
CA ARG A 288 16.25 -0.13 7.81
C ARG A 288 17.26 1.01 8.00
N ASP A 289 18.48 0.86 7.49
CA ASP A 289 19.53 1.87 7.62
C ASP A 289 19.17 3.17 6.88
N ILE A 290 18.50 3.07 5.73
CA ILE A 290 17.96 4.23 5.02
C ILE A 290 16.87 4.92 5.84
N ILE A 291 15.91 4.18 6.38
CA ILE A 291 14.82 4.75 7.19
C ILE A 291 15.37 5.41 8.45
N ALA A 292 16.37 4.82 9.10
CA ALA A 292 17.04 5.39 10.26
C ALA A 292 17.70 6.74 9.94
N ARG A 293 18.37 6.85 8.79
CA ARG A 293 18.97 8.12 8.33
C ARG A 293 17.91 9.19 8.06
N LEU A 294 16.81 8.82 7.41
CA LEU A 294 15.71 9.74 7.14
C LEU A 294 15.04 10.23 8.44
N ALA A 295 14.87 9.36 9.43
CA ALA A 295 14.37 9.74 10.74
C ALA A 295 15.30 10.73 11.47
N ALA A 296 16.62 10.54 11.36
CA ALA A 296 17.60 11.45 11.92
C ALA A 296 17.54 12.84 11.26
N ILE A 297 17.43 12.90 9.92
CA ILE A 297 17.27 14.14 9.16
C ILE A 297 15.99 14.88 9.61
N ALA A 298 14.87 14.16 9.75
CA ALA A 298 13.62 14.74 10.22
C ALA A 298 13.78 15.37 11.62
N HIS A 299 14.46 14.68 12.53
CA HIS A 299 14.73 15.17 13.89
C HIS A 299 15.69 16.39 13.90
N GLU A 300 16.72 16.41 13.06
CA GLU A 300 17.66 17.54 12.94
C GLU A 300 16.97 18.81 12.42
N ASN A 301 16.09 18.69 11.43
CA ASN A 301 15.32 19.81 10.91
C ASN A 301 14.43 20.46 11.99
N GLN A 302 13.80 19.63 12.84
CA GLN A 302 12.96 20.09 13.94
C GLN A 302 13.76 20.88 15.00
N SER A 303 14.95 20.39 15.38
CA SER A 303 15.80 21.08 16.36
C SER A 303 16.37 22.41 15.84
N SER A 304 16.61 22.50 14.54
CA SER A 304 17.08 23.72 13.87
C SER A 304 15.98 24.80 13.77
N GLN A 305 14.71 24.41 13.66
CA GLN A 305 13.57 25.33 13.60
C GLN A 305 13.13 25.85 14.98
N THR A 306 13.08 24.99 16.00
CA THR A 306 12.79 25.42 17.39
C THR A 306 13.79 26.46 17.89
N SER A 307 15.05 26.38 17.46
CA SER A 307 16.09 27.38 17.74
C SER A 307 15.89 28.73 17.02
N ARG A 308 15.08 28.79 15.95
CA ARG A 308 14.78 30.03 15.19
C ARG A 308 13.53 30.78 15.66
N VAL A 309 12.63 30.13 16.42
CA VAL A 309 11.34 30.71 16.87
C VAL A 309 11.44 31.43 18.22
N GLN A 310 12.63 31.47 18.85
CA GLN A 310 12.88 32.39 19.98
C GLN A 310 13.61 33.66 19.54
N PRO A 311 12.90 34.74 19.19
CA PRO A 311 13.33 36.08 19.51
C PRO A 311 12.62 36.55 20.79
N TYR A 312 13.39 37.27 21.61
CA TYR A 312 12.99 38.00 22.82
C TYR A 312 11.70 38.82 22.66
#